data_AF-A0A7K3FWU6-F1
#
_entry.id   AF-A0A7K3FWU6-F1
#
_cell.length_a   1.000
_cell.length_b   1.000
_cell.length_c   1.000
_cell.angle_alpha   90.00
_cell.angle_beta   90.00
_cell.angle_gamma   90.00
#
_symmetry.space_group_name_H-M   'P 1'
#
loop_
_entity.id
_entity.type
_entity.pdbx_description
1 polymer ?
#
loop_
_entity_poly.entity_id
_entity_poly.type
_entity_poly.pdbx_seq_one_letter_code
_entity_poly.pdbx_strand_id
1 'polypeptide(L)'
;TAPVDRAEGVLREALTRLPADAPERAGARTLIGSVLALRFHRAGFLPDLFESRHLLEQAVRGTEEPGARAEAWLQLARVRLELSEVARDGLIGAALTAYRNAEEDARAAHGDDPGSVTAARALHGQGAVLLLMGRPGRAGTALRAAAERWRRLTGGLTEVDWGDVERTRTLLGTAEAAYDNPAVRPDERERRGIAPPWWTLADSFG
;
A
#
# COMPACT_ATOMS: atom_id res chain seq x y z
N THR A 1 0.08 5.90 21.23
CA THR A 1 -1.08 5.08 21.60
C THR A 1 -2.31 5.97 21.75
N ALA A 2 -2.39 6.88 22.72
CA ALA A 2 -3.59 7.69 22.96
C ALA A 2 -4.22 8.47 21.76
N PRO A 3 -3.47 9.09 20.82
CA PRO A 3 -4.08 9.76 19.67
C PRO A 3 -4.71 8.79 18.65
N VAL A 4 -4.12 7.60 18.50
CA VAL A 4 -4.56 6.57 17.55
C VAL A 4 -5.82 5.88 18.05
N ASP A 5 -5.86 5.57 19.35
CA ASP A 5 -7.03 4.96 19.99
C ASP A 5 -8.24 5.91 19.96
N ARG A 6 -7.99 7.23 20.12
CA ARG A 6 -9.04 8.25 19.98
C ARG A 6 -9.56 8.35 18.54
N ALA A 7 -8.68 8.34 17.54
CA ALA A 7 -9.08 8.39 16.14
C ALA A 7 -9.94 7.18 15.77
N GLU A 8 -9.55 5.98 16.20
CA GLU A 8 -10.35 4.77 16.01
C GLU A 8 -11.75 4.89 16.63
N GLY A 9 -11.84 5.33 17.89
CA GLY A 9 -13.12 5.50 18.59
C GLY A 9 -14.07 6.42 17.83
N VAL A 10 -13.60 7.59 17.41
CA VAL A 10 -14.39 8.56 16.64
C VAL A 10 -14.86 7.99 15.31
N LEU A 11 -13.98 7.29 14.58
CA LEU A 11 -14.32 6.71 13.27
C LEU A 11 -15.34 5.56 13.40
N ARG A 12 -15.22 4.72 14.43
CA ARG A 12 -16.20 3.66 14.71
C ARG A 12 -17.56 4.25 15.08
N GLU A 13 -17.57 5.30 15.91
CA GLU A 13 -18.80 6.00 16.28
C GLU A 13 -19.48 6.61 15.06
N ALA A 14 -18.72 7.26 14.17
CA ALA A 14 -19.22 7.76 12.90
C ALA A 14 -19.80 6.64 12.03
N LEU A 15 -19.08 5.51 11.90
CA LEU A 15 -19.53 4.35 11.14
C LEU A 15 -20.85 3.75 11.68
N THR A 16 -21.09 3.81 12.99
CA THR A 16 -22.39 3.37 13.56
C THR A 16 -23.55 4.30 13.25
N ARG A 17 -23.28 5.58 12.97
CA ARG A 17 -24.30 6.58 12.66
C ARG A 17 -24.61 6.70 11.17
N LEU A 18 -23.68 6.30 10.30
CA LEU A 18 -23.89 6.33 8.85
C LEU A 18 -24.97 5.32 8.43
N PRO A 19 -25.94 5.69 7.59
CA PRO A 19 -26.89 4.75 6.95
C PRO A 19 -26.15 3.61 6.25
N ALA A 20 -26.74 2.41 6.20
CA ALA A 20 -26.04 1.21 5.71
C ALA A 20 -25.52 1.31 4.27
N ASP A 21 -26.18 2.11 3.45
CA ASP A 21 -25.92 2.40 2.03
C ASP A 21 -25.09 3.68 1.81
N ALA A 22 -24.66 4.37 2.87
CA ALA A 22 -23.93 5.61 2.75
C ALA A 22 -22.50 5.38 2.17
N PRO A 23 -22.10 6.11 1.11
CA PRO A 23 -20.80 5.93 0.46
C PRO A 23 -19.62 6.24 1.39
N GLU A 24 -19.81 7.13 2.38
CA GLU A 24 -18.81 7.52 3.37
C GLU A 24 -18.38 6.34 4.26
N ARG A 25 -19.20 5.28 4.36
CA ARG A 25 -18.84 4.08 5.12
C ARG A 25 -17.58 3.41 4.59
N ALA A 26 -17.36 3.45 3.28
CA ALA A 26 -16.15 2.88 2.69
C ALA A 26 -14.91 3.66 3.13
N GLY A 27 -14.96 4.99 3.07
CA GLY A 27 -13.89 5.87 3.56
C GLY A 27 -13.60 5.67 5.05
N ALA A 28 -14.63 5.61 5.90
CA ALA A 28 -14.48 5.35 7.33
C ALA A 28 -13.82 3.99 7.60
N ARG A 29 -14.20 2.93 6.87
CA ARG A 29 -13.58 1.61 6.99
C ARG A 29 -12.11 1.61 6.54
N THR A 30 -11.77 2.32 5.47
CA THR A 30 -10.36 2.47 5.05
C THR A 30 -9.53 3.14 6.13
N LEU A 31 -10.06 4.22 6.74
CA LEU A 31 -9.38 4.93 7.83
C LEU A 31 -9.20 4.05 9.07
N ILE A 32 -10.26 3.35 9.53
CA ILE A 32 -10.16 2.44 10.69
C ILE A 32 -9.16 1.31 10.38
N GLY A 33 -9.24 0.72 9.18
CA GLY A 33 -8.31 -0.33 8.76
C GLY A 33 -6.85 0.13 8.79
N SER A 34 -6.55 1.32 8.25
CA SER A 34 -5.20 1.90 8.28
C SER A 34 -4.72 2.18 9.70
N VAL A 35 -5.59 2.71 10.56
CA VAL A 35 -5.32 2.95 11.99
C VAL A 35 -4.95 1.64 12.73
N LEU A 36 -5.72 0.58 12.51
CA LEU A 36 -5.45 -0.74 13.11
C LEU A 36 -4.14 -1.35 12.60
N ALA A 37 -3.84 -1.20 11.31
CA ALA A 37 -2.57 -1.65 10.75
C ALA A 37 -1.37 -0.90 11.35
N LEU A 38 -1.50 0.41 11.57
CA LEU A 38 -0.49 1.21 12.26
C LEU A 38 -0.34 0.82 13.74
N ARG A 39 -1.44 0.48 14.43
CA ARG A 39 -1.38 -0.08 15.79
C ARG A 39 -0.64 -1.41 15.81
N PHE A 40 -0.95 -2.32 14.89
CA PHE A 40 -0.20 -3.57 14.72
C PHE A 40 1.29 -3.29 14.50
N HIS A 41 1.65 -2.37 13.60
CA HIS A 41 3.06 -2.05 13.35
C HIS A 41 3.80 -1.57 14.60
N ARG A 42 3.12 -0.84 15.49
CA ARG A 42 3.70 -0.30 16.73
C ARG A 42 3.72 -1.27 17.90
N ALA A 43 2.71 -2.13 18.01
CA ALA A 43 2.46 -2.94 19.21
C ALA A 43 2.44 -4.46 18.96
N GLY A 44 2.48 -4.91 17.70
CA GLY A 44 2.48 -6.32 17.31
C GLY A 44 1.17 -7.07 17.57
N PHE A 45 0.06 -6.37 17.84
CA PHE A 45 -1.19 -7.02 18.20
C PHE A 45 -1.90 -7.60 16.96
N LEU A 46 -1.64 -8.88 16.68
CA LEU A 46 -2.10 -9.56 15.46
C LEU A 46 -3.62 -9.47 15.17
N PRO A 47 -4.54 -9.47 16.17
CA PRO A 47 -5.96 -9.25 15.91
C PRO A 47 -6.28 -7.92 15.21
N ASP A 48 -5.53 -6.85 15.48
CA ASP A 48 -5.71 -5.55 14.79
C ASP A 48 -5.44 -5.71 13.29
N LEU A 49 -4.45 -6.51 12.89
CA LEU A 49 -4.11 -6.74 11.49
C LEU A 49 -5.19 -7.56 10.75
N PHE A 50 -5.79 -8.54 11.44
CA PHE A 50 -6.91 -9.31 10.91
C PHE A 50 -8.18 -8.46 10.74
N GLU A 51 -8.51 -7.61 11.72
CA GLU A 51 -9.63 -6.71 11.62
C GLU A 51 -9.38 -5.63 10.54
N SER A 52 -8.16 -5.12 10.45
CA SER A 52 -7.74 -4.20 9.39
C SER A 52 -8.02 -4.78 8.00
N ARG A 53 -7.60 -6.03 7.76
CA ARG A 53 -7.91 -6.74 6.51
C ARG A 53 -9.42 -6.79 6.25
N HIS A 54 -10.20 -7.18 7.26
CA HIS A 54 -11.65 -7.32 7.11
C HIS A 54 -12.31 -6.00 6.72
N LEU A 55 -11.95 -4.90 7.39
CA LEU A 55 -12.50 -3.57 7.12
C LEU A 55 -12.08 -3.05 5.74
N LEU A 56 -10.83 -3.27 5.34
CA LEU A 56 -10.33 -2.86 4.02
C LEU A 56 -11.00 -3.65 2.89
N GLU A 57 -11.26 -4.95 3.08
CA GLU A 57 -12.03 -5.76 2.13
C GLU A 57 -13.49 -5.32 2.02
N GLN A 58 -14.08 -4.81 3.11
CA GLN A 58 -15.41 -4.19 3.06
C GLN A 58 -15.36 -2.83 2.38
N ALA A 59 -14.31 -2.03 2.60
CA ALA A 59 -14.15 -0.72 1.97
C ALA A 59 -14.05 -0.84 0.45
N VAL A 60 -13.18 -1.74 -0.04
CA VAL A 60 -13.03 -2.05 -1.47
C VAL A 60 -14.36 -2.44 -2.12
N ARG A 61 -15.16 -3.27 -1.44
CA ARG A 61 -16.48 -3.72 -1.93
C ARG A 61 -17.57 -2.65 -1.84
N GLY A 62 -17.39 -1.67 -0.98
CA GLY A 62 -18.40 -0.67 -0.63
C GLY A 62 -18.25 0.66 -1.37
N THR A 63 -17.29 0.80 -2.28
CA THR A 63 -17.09 2.03 -3.06
C THR A 63 -17.00 1.76 -4.55
N GLU A 64 -17.75 2.54 -5.33
CA GLU A 64 -17.65 2.56 -6.80
C GLU A 64 -16.64 3.60 -7.29
N GLU A 65 -16.29 4.58 -6.45
CA GLU A 65 -15.33 5.64 -6.77
C GLU A 65 -13.91 5.06 -6.87
N PRO A 66 -13.26 5.09 -8.07
CA PRO A 66 -11.98 4.41 -8.27
C PRO A 66 -10.85 4.96 -7.41
N GLY A 67 -10.76 6.27 -7.13
CA GLY A 67 -9.71 6.83 -6.29
C GLY A 67 -9.74 6.29 -4.85
N ALA A 68 -10.91 6.31 -4.23
CA ALA A 68 -11.14 5.75 -2.91
C ALA A 68 -10.91 4.23 -2.88
N ARG A 69 -11.29 3.51 -3.95
CA ARG A 69 -11.04 2.07 -4.06
C ARG A 69 -9.54 1.77 -4.20
N ALA A 70 -8.81 2.60 -4.96
CA ALA A 70 -7.37 2.48 -5.13
C ALA A 70 -6.62 2.60 -3.81
N GLU A 71 -6.99 3.59 -2.98
CA GLU A 71 -6.38 3.77 -1.67
C GLU A 71 -6.72 2.60 -0.72
N ALA A 72 -7.97 2.12 -0.73
CA ALA A 72 -8.35 0.93 0.05
C ALA A 72 -7.55 -0.31 -0.39
N TRP A 73 -7.33 -0.48 -1.69
CA TRP A 73 -6.48 -1.55 -2.23
C TRP A 73 -5.01 -1.40 -1.81
N LEU A 74 -4.46 -0.18 -1.82
CA LEU A 74 -3.07 0.08 -1.43
C LEU A 74 -2.81 -0.36 0.02
N GLN A 75 -3.72 0.04 0.92
CA GLN A 75 -3.65 -0.34 2.33
C GLN A 75 -3.84 -1.86 2.52
N LEU A 76 -4.82 -2.46 1.83
CA LEU A 76 -5.09 -3.90 1.88
C LEU A 76 -3.91 -4.73 1.37
N ALA A 77 -3.20 -4.24 0.36
CA ALA A 77 -2.01 -4.89 -0.17
C ALA A 77 -0.91 -4.98 0.88
N ARG A 78 -0.65 -3.89 1.63
CA ARG A 78 0.36 -3.90 2.69
C ARG A 78 -0.03 -4.83 3.85
N VAL A 79 -1.30 -4.84 4.24
CA VAL A 79 -1.84 -5.74 5.27
C VAL A 79 -1.71 -7.21 4.86
N ARG A 80 -2.03 -7.54 3.60
CA ARG A 80 -1.89 -8.91 3.08
C ARG A 80 -0.44 -9.36 3.00
N LEU A 81 0.48 -8.46 2.63
CA LEU A 81 1.90 -8.76 2.66
C LEU A 81 2.33 -9.09 4.09
N GLU A 82 1.97 -8.25 5.06
CA GLU A 82 2.33 -8.45 6.45
C GLU A 82 1.76 -9.75 7.02
N LEU A 83 0.48 -10.05 6.81
CA LEU A 83 -0.16 -11.30 7.25
C LEU A 83 0.52 -12.54 6.66
N SER A 84 0.99 -12.47 5.41
CA SER A 84 1.71 -13.57 4.78
C SER A 84 3.06 -13.85 5.47
N GLU A 85 3.67 -12.84 6.08
CA GLU A 85 4.94 -12.95 6.79
C GLU A 85 4.74 -13.37 8.25
N VAL A 86 3.89 -12.65 9.00
CA VAL A 86 3.80 -12.81 10.46
C VAL A 86 2.84 -13.93 10.89
N ALA A 87 1.85 -14.26 10.07
CA ALA A 87 0.83 -15.27 10.37
C ALA A 87 0.86 -16.45 9.39
N ARG A 88 1.67 -16.37 8.32
CA ARG A 88 1.64 -17.31 7.18
C ARG A 88 0.24 -17.47 6.60
N ASP A 89 -0.55 -16.41 6.69
CA ASP A 89 -1.94 -16.40 6.28
C ASP A 89 -2.06 -15.84 4.86
N GLY A 90 -2.58 -16.66 3.96
CA GLY A 90 -2.63 -16.37 2.53
C GLY A 90 -1.28 -16.45 1.82
N LEU A 91 -1.29 -16.11 0.53
CA LEU A 91 -0.10 -16.10 -0.32
C LEU A 91 0.38 -14.67 -0.50
N ILE A 92 1.71 -14.48 -0.55
CA ILE A 92 2.32 -13.19 -0.89
C ILE A 92 1.81 -12.64 -2.24
N GLY A 93 1.39 -13.52 -3.15
CA GLY A 93 0.75 -13.15 -4.42
C GLY A 93 -0.58 -12.40 -4.27
N ALA A 94 -1.31 -12.57 -3.16
CA ALA A 94 -2.53 -11.82 -2.89
C ALA A 94 -2.24 -10.33 -2.60
N ALA A 95 -1.08 -10.02 -2.01
CA ALA A 95 -0.60 -8.64 -1.87
C ALA A 95 -0.24 -8.04 -3.23
N LEU A 96 0.43 -8.80 -4.10
CA LEU A 96 0.74 -8.36 -5.46
C LEU A 96 -0.54 -8.05 -6.27
N THR A 97 -1.56 -8.90 -6.19
CA THR A 97 -2.85 -8.64 -6.83
C THR A 97 -3.49 -7.36 -6.30
N ALA A 98 -3.49 -7.15 -4.97
CA ALA A 98 -4.03 -5.93 -4.39
C ALA A 98 -3.26 -4.66 -4.83
N TYR A 99 -1.92 -4.70 -4.91
CA TYR A 99 -1.15 -3.57 -5.45
C TYR A 99 -1.41 -3.32 -6.94
N ARG A 100 -1.76 -4.34 -7.73
CA ARG A 100 -2.18 -4.14 -9.13
C ARG A 100 -3.53 -3.48 -9.23
N ASN A 101 -4.50 -3.95 -8.45
CA ASN A 101 -5.81 -3.33 -8.41
C ASN A 101 -5.73 -1.86 -7.94
N ALA A 102 -4.85 -1.56 -6.97
CA ALA A 102 -4.60 -0.19 -6.53
C ALA A 102 -4.08 0.71 -7.66
N GLU A 103 -3.11 0.23 -8.45
CA GLU A 103 -2.59 0.98 -9.60
C GLU A 103 -3.63 1.18 -10.69
N GLU A 104 -4.39 0.13 -11.01
CA GLU A 104 -5.43 0.16 -12.04
C GLU A 104 -6.56 1.15 -11.69
N ASP A 105 -7.08 1.09 -10.46
CA ASP A 105 -8.12 1.99 -9.99
C ASP A 105 -7.60 3.44 -9.89
N ALA A 106 -6.35 3.63 -9.45
CA ALA A 106 -5.74 4.97 -9.38
C ALA A 106 -5.56 5.58 -10.78
N ARG A 107 -5.15 4.77 -11.77
CA ARG A 107 -5.05 5.19 -13.16
C ARG A 107 -6.43 5.48 -13.77
N ALA A 108 -7.46 4.72 -13.40
CA ALA A 108 -8.83 5.01 -13.82
C ALA A 108 -9.34 6.36 -13.27
N ALA A 109 -8.96 6.72 -12.04
CA ALA A 109 -9.33 7.99 -11.42
C ALA A 109 -8.53 9.21 -11.93
N HIS A 110 -7.23 9.04 -12.16
CA HIS A 110 -6.30 10.18 -12.35
C HIS A 110 -5.54 10.17 -13.68
N GLY A 111 -5.75 9.16 -14.52
CA GLY A 111 -4.99 8.98 -15.77
C GLY A 111 -3.51 8.67 -15.52
N ASP A 112 -2.70 8.89 -16.56
CA ASP A 112 -1.26 8.56 -16.57
C ASP A 112 -0.34 9.79 -16.57
N ASP A 113 -0.88 11.00 -16.73
CA ASP A 113 -0.13 12.25 -16.80
C ASP A 113 -0.80 13.36 -15.97
N PRO A 114 -0.23 13.76 -14.81
CA PRO A 114 0.96 13.17 -14.19
C PRO A 114 0.67 11.82 -13.49
N GLY A 115 -0.60 11.40 -13.41
CA GLY A 115 -1.07 10.26 -12.62
C GLY A 115 -1.26 10.62 -11.14
N SER A 116 -1.07 9.66 -10.21
CA SER A 116 -1.23 9.90 -8.77
C SER A 116 -0.14 9.27 -7.91
N VAL A 117 0.02 9.80 -6.69
CA VAL A 117 0.89 9.28 -5.63
C VAL A 117 0.51 7.82 -5.30
N THR A 118 -0.79 7.52 -5.18
CA THR A 118 -1.29 6.15 -4.95
C THR A 118 -0.84 5.18 -6.04
N ALA A 119 -0.87 5.57 -7.31
CA ALA A 119 -0.37 4.73 -8.41
C ALA A 119 1.14 4.49 -8.31
N ALA A 120 1.92 5.52 -7.96
CA ALA A 120 3.37 5.40 -7.81
C ALA A 120 3.75 4.47 -6.63
N ARG A 121 3.08 4.62 -5.48
CA ARG A 121 3.21 3.73 -4.31
C ARG A 121 2.78 2.30 -4.62
N ALA A 122 1.70 2.13 -5.38
CA ALA A 122 1.23 0.83 -5.81
C ALA A 122 2.28 0.12 -6.69
N LEU A 123 2.85 0.80 -7.69
CA LEU A 123 3.93 0.28 -8.53
C LEU A 123 5.18 -0.06 -7.70
N HIS A 124 5.55 0.78 -6.73
CA HIS A 124 6.61 0.46 -5.77
C HIS A 124 6.32 -0.84 -5.00
N GLY A 125 5.11 -0.97 -4.46
CA GLY A 125 4.66 -2.17 -3.75
C GLY A 125 4.67 -3.43 -4.61
N GLN A 126 4.27 -3.33 -5.88
CA GLN A 126 4.41 -4.44 -6.83
C GLN A 126 5.88 -4.86 -6.98
N GLY A 127 6.79 -3.89 -7.12
CA GLY A 127 8.23 -4.12 -7.20
C GLY A 127 8.80 -4.84 -5.98
N ALA A 128 8.47 -4.35 -4.78
CA ALA A 128 8.84 -4.97 -3.52
C ALA A 128 8.38 -6.43 -3.42
N VAL A 129 7.10 -6.69 -3.67
CA VAL A 129 6.56 -8.06 -3.61
C VAL A 129 7.22 -8.96 -4.65
N LEU A 130 7.49 -8.46 -5.87
CA LEU A 130 8.18 -9.23 -6.91
C LEU A 130 9.62 -9.58 -6.51
N LEU A 131 10.33 -8.71 -5.80
CA LEU A 131 11.65 -9.03 -5.23
C LEU A 131 11.55 -10.12 -4.16
N LEU A 132 10.58 -10.01 -3.25
CA LEU A 132 10.35 -11.02 -2.22
C LEU A 132 9.99 -12.40 -2.82
N MET A 133 9.37 -12.40 -4.01
CA MET A 133 9.08 -13.59 -4.81
C MET A 133 10.26 -14.08 -5.68
N GLY A 134 11.43 -13.43 -5.62
CA GLY A 134 12.60 -13.77 -6.43
C GLY A 134 12.37 -13.55 -7.93
N ARG A 135 11.71 -12.44 -8.30
CA ARG A 135 11.44 -12.04 -9.70
C ARG A 135 12.05 -10.66 -10.01
N PRO A 136 13.38 -10.48 -9.89
CA PRO A 136 14.04 -9.18 -9.96
C PRO A 136 13.80 -8.45 -11.29
N GLY A 137 13.78 -9.14 -12.43
CA GLY A 137 13.50 -8.51 -13.72
C GLY A 137 12.09 -7.89 -13.81
N ARG A 138 11.07 -8.57 -13.28
CA ARG A 138 9.70 -8.03 -13.21
C ARG A 138 9.60 -6.90 -12.19
N ALA A 139 10.33 -7.03 -11.07
CA ALA A 139 10.39 -5.97 -10.06
C ALA A 139 11.00 -4.69 -10.63
N GLY A 140 12.12 -4.78 -11.35
CA GLY A 140 12.76 -3.64 -12.01
C GLY A 140 11.82 -2.94 -12.99
N THR A 141 11.00 -3.68 -13.73
CA THR A 141 9.98 -3.08 -14.61
C THR A 141 8.93 -2.28 -13.83
N ALA A 142 8.38 -2.83 -12.74
CA ALA A 142 7.44 -2.11 -11.89
C ALA A 142 8.09 -0.86 -11.24
N LEU A 143 9.34 -0.98 -10.77
CA LEU A 143 10.06 0.10 -10.09
C LEU A 143 10.50 1.22 -11.05
N ARG A 144 10.86 0.91 -12.30
CA ARG A 144 11.07 1.92 -13.34
C ARG A 144 9.79 2.69 -13.65
N ALA A 145 8.65 1.99 -13.72
CA ALA A 145 7.35 2.63 -13.89
C ALA A 145 7.00 3.54 -12.70
N ALA A 146 7.26 3.09 -11.46
CA ALA A 146 7.11 3.91 -10.26
C ALA A 146 8.00 5.17 -10.32
N ALA A 147 9.28 5.00 -10.65
CA ALA A 147 10.24 6.11 -10.76
C ALA A 147 9.84 7.12 -11.85
N GLU A 148 9.32 6.65 -12.98
CA GLU A 148 8.75 7.50 -14.02
C GLU A 148 7.52 8.27 -13.53
N ARG A 149 6.63 7.60 -12.79
CA ARG A 149 5.46 8.26 -12.20
C ARG A 149 5.84 9.36 -11.22
N TRP A 150 6.82 9.11 -10.34
CA TRP A 150 7.37 10.13 -9.43
C TRP A 150 7.95 11.32 -10.20
N ARG A 151 8.71 11.08 -11.28
CA ARG A 151 9.24 12.17 -12.12
C ARG A 151 8.14 13.03 -12.70
N ARG A 152 7.06 12.44 -13.24
CA ARG A 152 5.93 13.20 -13.79
C ARG A 152 5.22 14.04 -12.74
N LEU A 153 4.94 13.46 -11.56
CA LEU A 153 4.35 14.20 -10.43
C LEU A 153 5.21 15.40 -10.04
N THR A 154 6.52 15.20 -9.86
CA THR A 154 7.43 16.30 -9.51
C THR A 154 7.58 17.36 -10.61
N GLY A 155 7.58 16.93 -11.88
CA GLY A 155 7.61 17.84 -13.04
C GLY A 155 6.32 18.64 -13.21
N GLY A 156 5.19 18.06 -12.81
CA GLY A 156 3.88 18.71 -12.72
C GLY A 156 3.66 19.51 -11.43
N LEU A 157 4.69 19.68 -10.60
CA LEU A 157 4.64 20.40 -9.32
C LEU A 157 3.63 19.83 -8.31
N THR A 158 3.29 18.55 -8.41
CA THR A 158 2.55 17.84 -7.35
C THR A 158 3.48 17.65 -6.16
N GLU A 159 3.00 17.95 -4.95
CA GLU A 159 3.74 17.68 -3.73
C GLU A 159 3.89 16.16 -3.54
N VAL A 160 5.07 15.71 -3.13
CA VAL A 160 5.36 14.28 -2.95
C VAL A 160 6.25 14.07 -1.73
N ASP A 161 6.12 12.90 -1.10
CA ASP A 161 7.09 12.45 -0.10
C ASP A 161 8.40 12.04 -0.80
N TRP A 162 9.45 12.85 -0.64
CA TRP A 162 10.79 12.56 -1.16
C TRP A 162 11.38 11.25 -0.62
N GLY A 163 10.95 10.81 0.57
CA GLY A 163 11.28 9.50 1.10
C GLY A 163 10.75 8.36 0.22
N ASP A 164 9.56 8.48 -0.36
CA ASP A 164 9.00 7.48 -1.28
C ASP A 164 9.74 7.44 -2.62
N VAL A 165 10.14 8.62 -3.12
CA VAL A 165 10.95 8.73 -4.34
C VAL A 165 12.30 8.04 -4.14
N GLU A 166 12.99 8.31 -3.04
CA GLU A 166 14.30 7.72 -2.74
C GLU A 166 14.19 6.21 -2.45
N ARG A 167 13.16 5.78 -1.71
CA ARG A 167 12.85 4.35 -1.51
C ARG A 167 12.70 3.62 -2.84
N THR A 168 11.97 4.22 -3.79
CA THR A 168 11.78 3.64 -5.12
C THR A 168 13.09 3.54 -5.90
N ARG A 169 13.93 4.59 -5.85
CA ARG A 169 15.25 4.60 -6.50
C ARG A 169 16.16 3.52 -5.91
N THR A 170 16.25 3.46 -4.58
CA THR A 170 17.07 2.47 -3.87
C THR A 170 16.63 1.05 -4.22
N LEU A 171 15.33 0.77 -4.16
CA LEU A 171 14.79 -0.56 -4.44
C LEU A 171 14.95 -0.96 -5.91
N LEU A 172 14.91 0.00 -6.84
CA LEU A 172 15.23 -0.24 -8.25
C LEU A 172 16.68 -0.73 -8.41
N GLY A 173 17.63 -0.07 -7.74
CA GLY A 173 19.04 -0.50 -7.74
C GLY A 173 19.21 -1.90 -7.17
N THR A 174 18.47 -2.25 -6.10
CA THR A 174 18.43 -3.62 -5.57
C THR A 174 17.91 -4.62 -6.60
N ALA A 175 16.86 -4.27 -7.34
CA ALA A 175 16.30 -5.15 -8.37
C ALA A 175 17.24 -5.37 -9.56
N GLU A 176 17.98 -4.34 -9.97
CA GLU A 176 18.97 -4.42 -11.04
C GLU A 176 20.17 -5.29 -10.62
N ALA A 177 20.73 -5.06 -9.43
CA ALA A 177 21.80 -5.89 -8.89
C ALA A 177 21.39 -7.38 -8.75
N ALA A 178 20.17 -7.64 -8.30
CA ALA A 178 19.64 -9.01 -8.19
C ALA A 178 19.31 -9.64 -9.55
N TYR A 179 19.00 -8.85 -10.57
CA TYR A 179 18.82 -9.33 -11.94
C TYR A 179 20.15 -9.77 -12.55
N ASP A 180 21.21 -8.98 -12.34
CA ASP A 180 22.55 -9.27 -12.84
C ASP A 180 23.21 -10.44 -12.10
N ASN A 181 22.91 -10.64 -10.82
CA ASN A 181 23.43 -11.74 -10.01
C ASN A 181 22.33 -12.52 -9.24
N PRO A 182 21.61 -13.43 -9.91
CA PRO A 182 20.45 -14.13 -9.32
C PRO A 182 20.82 -15.22 -8.30
N ALA A 183 22.10 -15.56 -8.15
CA ALA A 183 22.55 -16.60 -7.22
C ALA A 183 22.53 -16.14 -5.75
N VAL A 184 22.57 -14.83 -5.50
CA VAL A 184 22.56 -14.26 -4.16
C VAL A 184 21.11 -14.08 -3.71
N ARG A 185 20.67 -14.91 -2.75
CA ARG A 185 19.36 -14.72 -2.11
C ARG A 185 19.49 -13.66 -1.02
N PRO A 186 18.54 -12.71 -0.93
CA PRO A 186 18.58 -11.71 0.11
C PRO A 186 18.42 -12.36 1.48
N ASP A 187 19.21 -11.90 2.44
CA ASP A 187 19.13 -12.34 3.83
C ASP A 187 17.85 -11.80 4.51
N GLU A 188 17.57 -12.24 5.74
CA GLU A 188 16.36 -11.83 6.46
C GLU A 188 16.30 -10.31 6.75
N ARG A 189 17.44 -9.65 6.92
CA ARG A 189 17.50 -8.20 7.13
C ARG A 189 17.20 -7.45 5.84
N GLU A 190 17.78 -7.89 4.73
CA GLU A 190 17.52 -7.36 3.40
C GLU A 190 16.06 -7.55 3.00
N ARG A 191 15.49 -8.74 3.27
CA ARG A 191 14.07 -9.02 3.05
C ARG A 191 13.16 -8.06 3.81
N ARG A 192 13.45 -7.77 5.08
CA ARG A 192 12.70 -6.77 5.86
C ARG A 192 12.82 -5.35 5.29
N GLY A 193 13.96 -5.02 4.65
CA GLY A 193 14.16 -3.72 4.00
C GLY A 193 13.43 -3.55 2.66
N ILE A 194 12.94 -4.64 2.05
CA ILE A 194 12.20 -4.61 0.78
C ILE A 194 10.73 -4.24 1.01
N ALA A 195 10.15 -4.59 2.17
CA ALA A 195 8.74 -4.36 2.43
C ALA A 195 8.39 -2.85 2.38
N PRO A 196 7.30 -2.45 1.70
CA PRO A 196 6.90 -1.05 1.66
C PRO A 196 6.59 -0.51 3.06
N PRO A 197 6.74 0.80 3.31
CA PRO A 197 6.36 1.40 4.58
C PRO A 197 4.83 1.34 4.78
N TRP A 198 4.39 1.61 6.00
CA TRP A 198 2.99 1.85 6.30
C TRP A 198 2.64 3.30 5.95
N TRP A 199 2.13 3.53 4.74
CA TRP A 199 1.61 4.84 4.33
C TRP A 199 0.31 5.15 5.05
N THR A 200 0.20 6.34 5.63
CA THR A 200 -1.07 6.79 6.19
C THR A 200 -1.91 7.46 5.11
N LEU A 201 -3.24 7.46 5.26
CA LEU A 201 -4.13 8.11 4.29
C LEU A 201 -3.80 9.60 4.13
N ALA A 202 -3.32 10.26 5.18
CA ALA A 202 -2.92 11.67 5.14
C ALA A 202 -1.74 11.91 4.17
N ASP A 203 -0.85 10.92 4.01
CA ASP A 203 0.30 11.00 3.12
C ASP A 203 -0.09 10.86 1.65
N SER A 204 -1.33 10.48 1.33
CA SER A 204 -1.85 10.30 -0.04
C SER A 204 -2.60 11.54 -0.59
N PHE A 205 -2.86 12.55 0.25
CA PHE A 205 -3.53 13.81 -0.13
C PHE A 205 -2.61 15.04 -0.07
N GLY A 206 -1.31 14.83 0.10
CA GLY A 206 -0.27 15.85 -0.15
C GLY A 206 -0.02 15.97 -1.64
#